data_AF-A0A960XTI0-F1
#
_entry.id   AF-A0A960XTI0-F1
#
_cell.length_a   1.000
_cell.length_b   1.000
_cell.length_c   1.000
_cell.angle_alpha   90.00
_cell.angle_beta   90.00
_cell.angle_gamma   90.00
#
_symmetry.space_group_name_H-M   'P 1'
#
loop_
_entity.id
_entity.type
_entity.pdbx_description
1 polymer ?
#
loop_
_entity_poly.entity_id
_entity_poly.type
_entity_poly.pdbx_seq_one_letter_code
_entity_poly.pdbx_strand_id
1 'polypeptide(L)' 'MTATTQSATGRRKTAVARVWMTEGTGQIVINNRAFEDYLPTVELQNSVLAPFHAASLMNKF' A
#
# COMPACT_ATOMS: atom_id res chain seq x y z
N MET A 1 12.33 19.86 -3.36
CA MET A 1 11.62 19.01 -4.32
C MET A 1 10.29 18.64 -3.69
N THR A 2 9.18 19.22 -4.16
CA THR A 2 7.85 18.90 -3.65
C THR A 2 7.47 17.50 -4.11
N ALA A 3 7.45 16.53 -3.20
CA ALA A 3 6.94 15.20 -3.49
C ALA A 3 5.43 15.32 -3.77
N THR A 4 5.00 14.93 -4.97
CA THR A 4 3.59 14.91 -5.33
C THR A 4 2.92 13.75 -4.59
N THR A 5 2.20 14.06 -3.52
CA THR A 5 1.42 13.06 -2.77
C THR A 5 0.14 12.73 -3.54
N GLN A 6 0.07 11.51 -4.07
CA GLN A 6 -1.15 10.99 -4.67
C GLN A 6 -2.06 10.42 -3.58
N SER A 7 -3.34 10.77 -3.59
CA SER A 7 -4.32 10.24 -2.63
C SER A 7 -5.37 9.38 -3.34
N ALA A 8 -5.71 8.26 -2.73
CA ALA A 8 -6.71 7.34 -3.24
C ALA A 8 -7.55 6.77 -2.09
N THR A 9 -8.76 6.32 -2.40
CA THR A 9 -9.64 5.65 -1.44
C THR A 9 -10.04 4.28 -1.97
N GLY A 10 -9.84 3.23 -1.18
CA GLY A 10 -10.29 1.87 -1.47
C GLY A 10 -11.47 1.48 -0.60
N ARG A 11 -12.40 0.68 -1.12
CA ARG A 11 -13.56 0.15 -0.38
C ARG A 11 -13.72 -1.33 -0.64
N ARG A 12 -13.91 -2.14 0.41
CA ARG A 12 -14.20 -3.58 0.31
C ARG A 12 -15.13 -4.02 1.42
N LYS A 13 -16.27 -4.64 1.07
CA LYS A 13 -17.34 -5.00 2.03
C LYS A 13 -17.77 -3.75 2.82
N THR A 14 -17.60 -3.78 4.15
CA THR A 14 -17.87 -2.67 5.07
C THR A 14 -16.65 -1.81 5.37
N ALA A 15 -15.46 -2.17 4.86
CA ALA A 15 -14.20 -1.51 5.16
C ALA A 15 -13.85 -0.41 4.13
N VAL A 16 -13.27 0.69 4.61
CA VAL A 16 -12.79 1.82 3.80
C VAL A 16 -11.33 2.11 4.17
N ALA A 17 -10.46 2.20 3.17
CA ALA A 17 -9.06 2.53 3.32
C ALA A 17 -8.74 3.85 2.60
N ARG A 18 -7.98 4.74 3.23
CA ARG A 18 -7.41 5.94 2.62
C ARG A 18 -5.93 5.72 2.44
N VAL A 19 -5.43 5.97 1.23
CA VAL A 19 -4.06 5.71 0.84
C VAL A 19 -3.43 7.01 0.40
N TRP A 20 -2.21 7.25 0.90
CA TRP A 20 -1.33 8.30 0.42
C TRP A 20 -0.09 7.63 -0.15
N MET A 21 0.29 8.05 -1.34
CA MET A 21 1.38 7.47 -2.10
C MET A 21 2.33 8.58 -2.51
N THR A 22 3.60 8.39 -2.19
CA THR A 22 4.69 9.30 -2.52
C THR A 22 5.76 8.47 -3.22
N GLU A 23 6.47 9.05 -4.19
CA GLU A 23 7.62 8.38 -4.80
C GLU A 23 8.69 8.15 -3.73
N GLY A 24 9.17 6.91 -3.61
CA GLY A 24 9.83 6.46 -2.38
C GLY A 24 10.50 5.09 -2.49
N THR A 25 10.72 4.48 -1.33
CA THR A 25 11.57 3.29 -1.14
C THR A 25 10.80 1.98 -1.05
N GLY A 26 9.50 1.94 -1.35
CA GLY A 26 8.73 0.68 -1.26
C GLY A 26 8.11 0.44 0.12
N GLN A 27 8.10 1.43 1.02
CA GLN A 27 7.67 1.24 2.40
C GLN A 27 6.16 1.39 2.54
N ILE A 28 5.49 0.30 2.97
CA ILE A 28 4.05 0.28 3.21
C ILE A 28 3.78 0.28 4.71
N VAL A 29 3.12 1.34 5.19
CA VAL A 29 2.72 1.51 6.59
C VAL A 29 1.19 1.61 6.67
N ILE A 30 0.58 0.85 7.57
CA ILE A 30 -0.86 0.84 7.81
C ILE A 30 -1.10 1.20 9.27
N ASN A 31 -1.83 2.29 9.56
CA ASN A 31 -2.15 2.73 10.92
C ASN A 31 -0.91 2.83 11.84
N ASN A 32 0.20 3.37 11.33
CA ASN A 32 1.50 3.48 12.01
C ASN A 32 2.17 2.15 12.38
N ARG A 33 1.76 1.06 11.73
CA ARG A 33 2.38 -0.27 11.87
C ARG A 33 2.89 -0.75 10.52
N ALA A 34 3.90 -1.61 10.52
CA ALA A 34 4.34 -2.26 9.29
C ALA A 34 3.18 -3.08 8.70
N PHE A 35 3.08 -3.14 7.36
CA PHE A 35 1.99 -3.89 6.73
C PHE A 35 2.03 -5.39 7.09
N GLU A 36 3.21 -5.95 7.32
CA GLU A 36 3.42 -7.34 7.77
C GLU A 36 2.79 -7.60 9.14
N ASP A 37 2.91 -6.65 10.07
CA ASP A 37 2.31 -6.74 11.41
C ASP A 37 0.79 -6.55 11.38
N TYR A 38 0.30 -5.72 10.46
CA TYR A 38 -1.14 -5.46 10.33
C TYR A 38 -1.88 -6.58 9.59
N LEU A 39 -1.20 -7.22 8.63
CA LEU A 39 -1.72 -8.32 7.82
C LEU A 39 -0.84 -9.57 8.01
N PRO A 40 -1.07 -10.36 9.07
CA PRO A 40 -0.21 -11.49 9.40
C PRO A 40 -0.32 -12.67 8.43
N THR A 41 -1.43 -12.78 7.69
CA THR A 41 -1.66 -13.87 6.74
C THR A 41 -0.97 -13.61 5.40
N VAL A 42 -0.18 -14.57 4.93
CA VAL A 42 0.56 -14.49 3.65
C VAL A 42 -0.36 -14.21 2.46
N GLU A 43 -1.55 -14.80 2.42
CA GLU A 43 -2.54 -14.54 1.36
C GLU A 43 -2.96 -13.06 1.29
N LEU A 44 -3.11 -12.41 2.45
CA LEU A 44 -3.45 -10.99 2.52
C LEU A 44 -2.28 -10.12 2.06
N GLN A 45 -1.05 -10.47 2.45
CA GLN A 45 0.15 -9.77 1.99
C GLN A 45 0.30 -9.86 0.47
N ASN A 46 0.16 -11.06 -0.09
CA ASN A 46 0.20 -11.28 -1.54
C ASN A 46 -0.89 -10.47 -2.26
N SER A 47 -2.08 -10.36 -1.67
CA SER A 47 -3.17 -9.57 -2.26
C SER A 47 -2.86 -8.07 -2.35
N VAL A 48 -2.11 -7.54 -1.40
CA VAL A 48 -1.67 -6.12 -1.38
C VAL A 48 -0.52 -5.90 -2.35
N LEU A 49 0.39 -6.87 -2.50
CA LEU A 49 1.54 -6.78 -3.40
C LEU A 49 1.19 -7.04 -4.87
N ALA A 50 0.16 -7.83 -5.16
CA ALA A 50 -0.28 -8.16 -6.51
C ALA A 50 -0.40 -6.96 -7.49
N PRO A 51 -1.06 -5.83 -7.14
CA PRO A 51 -1.13 -4.68 -8.04
C PRO A 51 0.24 -4.04 -8.32
N PHE A 52 1.16 -4.01 -7.34
CA PHE A 52 2.51 -3.48 -7.54
C PHE A 52 3.35 -4.37 -8.47
N HIS A 53 3.18 -5.69 -8.37
CA HIS A 53 3.78 -6.65 -9.30
C HIS A 53 3.23 -6.48 -10.72
N ALA A 54 1.90 -6.41 -10.87
CA ALA A 54 1.27 -6.27 -12.17
C ALA A 54 1.68 -4.98 -12.89
N ALA A 55 1.83 -3.88 -12.16
CA ALA A 55 2.26 -2.60 -12.71
C ALA A 55 3.78 -2.48 -12.89
N SER A 56 4.58 -3.47 -12.44
CA SER A 56 6.04 -3.38 -12.37
C SER A 56 6.54 -2.13 -11.61
N LEU A 57 5.79 -1.71 -10.58
CA LEU A 57 6.08 -0.51 -9.76
C LEU A 57 6.65 -0.86 -8.39
N MET A 58 7.12 -2.10 -8.21
CA MET A 58 7.82 -2.49 -6.98
C MET A 58 9.03 -1.55 -6.75
N ASN A 59 9.20 -1.10 -5.51
CA ASN A 59 10.30 -0.25 -5.05
C ASN A 59 10.31 1.20 -5.59
N LYS A 60 9.24 1.64 -6.26
CA LYS A 60 9.12 3.03 -6.75
C LYS A 60 8.35 3.95 -5.81
N PHE A 61 7.52 3.38 -4.94
CA PHE A 61 6.64 4.10 -4.01
C PHE A 61 6.78 3.51 -2.62
#